data_AF-A0AAE0K7Z1-F1
#
_entry.id   AF-A0AAE0K7Z1-F1
#
_cell.length_a   1.000
_cell.length_b   1.000
_cell.length_c   1.000
_cell.angle_alpha   90.00
_cell.angle_beta   90.00
_cell.angle_gamma   90.00
#
_symmetry.space_group_name_H-M   'P 1'
#
loop_
_entity.id
_entity.type
_entity.pdbx_description
1 polymer ?
#
loop_
_entity_poly.entity_id
_entity_poly.type
_entity_poly.pdbx_seq_one_letter_code
_entity_poly.pdbx_strand_id
1 'polypeptide(L)'
;MGSTQFGNFDNFCRDSTLPVCNVLSDFHNQTGPWGGCELTGIPLSDGRFLGNLGSILLSGIAIATSIFLLLRSERKRAAVGRREMQAFLAGYIVISICEIFTIGEFPLSNRVRIAFSGIHIGFIIATTWILLLNAVIGYQLVDDGTPLSMGILLATAAALLIGTGYIALDTGFQWTGYWGSSYQLPNRNIALYVLYQLAPLVFIVGFFVLETILVLRVLRETMPMVYLAGAAVLFALGQIFTYVVSPHICTGTVGKIDGSLFETLFTLLSVVTIWFFWSSITEDDWPMPVGNTFP
;
A
#
# COMPACT_ATOMS: atom_id res chain seq x y z
N MET A 1 27.19 -20.89 -11.15
CA MET A 1 27.18 -19.41 -11.21
C MET A 1 26.14 -18.95 -10.20
N GLY A 2 26.55 -18.25 -9.14
CA GLY A 2 25.64 -17.82 -8.08
C GLY A 2 24.63 -16.81 -8.64
N SER A 3 23.40 -17.25 -8.88
CA SER A 3 22.33 -16.35 -9.31
C SER A 3 22.00 -15.42 -8.15
N THR A 4 21.95 -14.12 -8.44
CA THR A 4 21.45 -13.15 -7.46
C THR A 4 19.96 -13.41 -7.24
N GLN A 5 19.53 -13.38 -5.97
CA GLN A 5 18.11 -13.50 -5.58
C GLN A 5 17.25 -12.31 -6.05
N PHE A 6 17.91 -11.27 -6.56
CA PHE A 6 17.26 -10.09 -7.11
C PHE A 6 16.31 -10.44 -8.25
N GLY A 7 15.05 -10.03 -8.11
CA GLY A 7 13.99 -10.28 -9.09
C GLY A 7 13.29 -11.62 -8.95
N ASN A 8 13.73 -12.53 -8.07
CA ASN A 8 13.06 -13.81 -7.86
C ASN A 8 11.88 -13.64 -6.89
N PHE A 9 10.72 -14.21 -7.22
CA PHE A 9 9.52 -14.15 -6.38
C PHE A 9 9.13 -15.48 -5.75
N ASP A 10 9.77 -16.59 -6.12
CA ASP A 10 9.46 -17.93 -5.61
C ASP A 10 9.40 -18.01 -4.07
N ASN A 11 10.41 -17.48 -3.38
CA ASN A 11 10.43 -17.52 -1.91
C ASN A 11 9.39 -16.57 -1.30
N PHE A 12 9.20 -15.39 -1.89
CA PHE A 12 8.18 -14.43 -1.44
C PHE A 12 6.76 -15.03 -1.55
N CYS A 13 6.47 -15.67 -2.68
CA CYS A 13 5.18 -16.28 -2.94
C CYS A 13 4.99 -17.62 -2.23
N ARG A 14 6.05 -18.36 -1.90
CA ARG A 14 5.96 -19.51 -0.99
C ARG A 14 5.56 -19.10 0.41
N ASP A 15 6.14 -18.01 0.89
CA ASP A 15 6.12 -17.67 2.31
C ASP A 15 4.98 -16.71 2.68
N SER A 16 4.42 -15.97 1.72
CA SER A 16 3.34 -15.01 1.99
C SER A 16 2.41 -14.79 0.81
N THR A 17 1.18 -14.37 1.12
CA THR A 17 0.21 -13.92 0.11
C THR A 17 0.52 -12.50 -0.32
N LEU A 18 0.81 -12.34 -1.60
CA LEU A 18 1.10 -11.04 -2.21
C LEU A 18 0.33 -10.91 -3.53
N PRO A 19 -0.14 -9.70 -3.90
CA PRO A 19 -0.85 -9.48 -5.15
C PRO A 19 -0.01 -9.86 -6.38
N VAL A 20 1.33 -9.76 -6.29
CA VAL A 20 2.23 -10.16 -7.38
C VAL A 20 2.19 -11.66 -7.67
N CYS A 21 1.91 -12.50 -6.67
CA CYS A 21 1.86 -13.95 -6.85
C CYS A 21 0.69 -14.36 -7.77
N ASN A 22 -0.42 -13.62 -7.73
CA ASN A 22 -1.58 -13.83 -8.61
C ASN A 22 -1.27 -13.62 -10.11
N VAL A 23 -0.20 -12.91 -10.45
CA VAL A 23 0.22 -12.69 -11.85
C VAL A 23 1.45 -13.53 -12.23
N LEU A 24 1.93 -14.40 -11.34
CA LEU A 24 3.10 -15.24 -11.55
C LEU A 24 2.79 -16.75 -11.51
N SER A 25 1.53 -17.14 -11.28
CA SER A 25 1.08 -18.53 -11.32
C SER A 25 -0.03 -18.75 -12.36
N ASP A 26 -0.11 -19.97 -12.90
CA ASP A 26 -1.19 -20.39 -13.81
C ASP A 26 -2.55 -20.48 -13.10
N PHE A 27 -2.53 -20.71 -11.79
CA PHE A 27 -3.74 -20.71 -10.96
C PHE A 27 -4.20 -19.29 -10.59
N HIS A 28 -3.35 -18.30 -10.82
CA HIS A 28 -3.57 -16.89 -10.52
C HIS A 28 -3.95 -16.63 -9.06
N ASN A 29 -3.44 -17.44 -8.15
CA ASN A 29 -3.66 -17.36 -6.72
C ASN A 29 -2.39 -17.70 -5.95
N GLN A 30 -2.51 -17.89 -4.64
CA GLN A 30 -1.40 -18.29 -3.79
C GLN A 30 -0.87 -19.70 -4.12
N THR A 31 -1.68 -20.55 -4.76
CA THR A 31 -1.24 -21.83 -5.30
C THR A 31 -0.34 -21.57 -6.52
N GLY A 32 0.90 -22.06 -6.44
CA GLY A 32 1.87 -21.91 -7.52
C GLY A 32 2.99 -22.94 -7.44
N PRO A 33 3.94 -22.91 -8.39
CA PRO A 33 5.03 -23.88 -8.46
C PRO A 33 6.03 -23.81 -7.29
N TRP A 34 5.89 -22.82 -6.41
CA TRP A 34 6.78 -22.54 -5.27
C TRP A 34 6.48 -23.34 -3.99
N GLY A 35 5.32 -24.01 -3.90
CA GLY A 35 4.92 -24.80 -2.74
C GLY A 35 4.60 -23.95 -1.49
N GLY A 36 4.67 -24.53 -0.29
CA GLY A 36 4.42 -23.81 0.96
C GLY A 36 3.04 -24.08 1.56
N CYS A 37 2.64 -23.25 2.52
CA CYS A 37 1.33 -23.36 3.16
C CYS A 37 0.29 -22.61 2.33
N GLU A 38 -0.75 -23.33 1.88
CA GLU A 38 -1.84 -22.75 1.09
C GLU A 38 -2.96 -22.22 1.99
N LEU A 39 -3.48 -21.04 1.67
CA LEU A 39 -4.64 -20.48 2.34
C LEU A 39 -5.92 -21.15 1.82
N THR A 40 -6.47 -22.04 2.64
CA THR A 40 -7.76 -22.66 2.38
C THR A 40 -8.91 -21.94 3.09
N GLY A 41 -8.62 -21.11 4.09
CA GLY A 41 -9.58 -20.23 4.73
C GLY A 41 -10.88 -20.92 5.17
N ILE A 42 -12.03 -20.37 4.75
CA ILE A 42 -13.35 -20.93 5.00
C ILE A 42 -13.86 -21.63 3.73
N PRO A 43 -14.30 -22.90 3.79
CA PRO A 43 -14.92 -23.58 2.65
C PRO A 43 -16.32 -23.01 2.35
N LEU A 44 -16.59 -22.76 1.07
CA LEU A 44 -17.89 -22.37 0.51
C LEU A 44 -18.51 -23.52 -0.28
N SER A 45 -19.74 -23.32 -0.78
CA SER A 45 -20.34 -24.25 -1.75
C SER A 45 -19.51 -24.33 -3.03
N ASP A 46 -19.59 -25.49 -3.69
CA ASP A 46 -18.96 -25.76 -4.98
C ASP A 46 -17.42 -25.82 -4.96
N GLY A 47 -16.84 -26.20 -3.81
CA GLY A 47 -15.38 -26.37 -3.68
C GLY A 47 -14.60 -25.05 -3.73
N ARG A 48 -15.29 -23.92 -3.52
CA ARG A 48 -14.66 -22.60 -3.40
C ARG A 48 -14.24 -22.34 -1.97
N PHE A 49 -13.32 -21.42 -1.80
CA PHE A 49 -12.82 -21.01 -0.50
C PHE A 49 -12.78 -19.50 -0.40
N LEU A 50 -12.93 -19.00 0.83
CA LEU A 50 -12.67 -17.61 1.18
C LEU A 50 -11.36 -17.61 1.97
N GLY A 51 -10.26 -17.23 1.32
CA GLY A 51 -8.90 -17.44 1.83
C GLY A 51 -8.64 -16.71 3.15
N ASN A 52 -8.34 -15.41 3.11
CA ASN A 52 -8.02 -14.65 4.32
C ASN A 52 -9.19 -13.75 4.75
N LEU A 53 -10.16 -14.33 5.47
CA LEU A 53 -11.30 -13.59 6.00
C LEU A 53 -10.88 -12.35 6.82
N GLY A 54 -9.83 -12.48 7.62
CA GLY A 54 -9.43 -11.36 8.47
C GLY A 54 -8.82 -10.20 7.67
N SER A 55 -8.02 -10.46 6.63
CA SER A 55 -7.53 -9.41 5.72
C SER A 55 -8.70 -8.72 5.01
N ILE A 56 -9.73 -9.48 4.60
CA ILE A 56 -10.96 -8.91 4.01
C ILE A 56 -11.67 -7.97 4.99
N LEU A 57 -11.88 -8.40 6.24
CA LEU A 57 -12.57 -7.60 7.25
C LEU A 57 -11.76 -6.35 7.62
N LEU A 58 -10.45 -6.49 7.81
CA LEU A 58 -9.57 -5.37 8.12
C LEU A 58 -9.46 -4.39 6.96
N SER A 59 -9.44 -4.87 5.71
CA SER A 59 -9.52 -4.02 4.52
C SER A 59 -10.83 -3.22 4.49
N GLY A 60 -11.95 -3.83 4.86
CA GLY A 60 -13.23 -3.13 5.04
C GLY A 60 -13.16 -2.02 6.10
N ILE A 61 -12.52 -2.31 7.24
CA ILE A 61 -12.26 -1.32 8.30
C ILE A 61 -11.31 -0.23 7.81
N ALA A 62 -10.29 -0.58 7.02
CA ALA A 62 -9.33 0.36 6.45
C ALA A 62 -10.00 1.33 5.49
N ILE A 63 -10.92 0.85 4.65
CA ILE A 63 -11.74 1.70 3.77
C ILE A 63 -12.59 2.67 4.61
N ALA A 64 -13.34 2.16 5.58
CA ALA A 64 -14.21 2.99 6.42
C ALA A 64 -13.42 4.06 7.21
N THR A 65 -12.28 3.65 7.78
CA THR A 65 -11.38 4.54 8.53
C THR A 65 -10.78 5.60 7.61
N SER A 66 -10.31 5.22 6.43
CA SER A 66 -9.69 6.14 5.48
C SER A 66 -10.70 7.14 4.91
N ILE A 67 -11.94 6.72 4.66
CA ILE A 67 -13.04 7.63 4.30
C ILE A 67 -13.30 8.63 5.44
N PHE A 68 -13.35 8.15 6.68
CA PHE A 68 -13.52 9.02 7.85
C PHE A 68 -12.37 10.05 7.96
N LEU A 69 -11.11 9.62 7.78
CA LEU A 69 -9.95 10.51 7.80
C LEU A 69 -9.97 11.50 6.63
N LEU A 70 -10.39 11.07 5.44
CA LEU A 70 -10.52 11.95 4.27
C LEU A 70 -11.54 13.06 4.53
N LEU A 71 -12.71 12.71 5.09
CA LEU A 71 -13.74 13.68 5.51
C LEU A 71 -13.25 14.59 6.64
N ARG A 72 -12.36 14.11 7.51
CA ARG A 72 -11.74 14.93 8.56
C ARG A 72 -10.70 15.89 7.99
N SER A 73 -9.92 15.47 6.99
CA SER A 73 -8.98 16.35 6.27
C SER A 73 -9.69 17.49 5.55
N GLU A 74 -10.90 17.28 5.00
CA GLU A 74 -11.69 18.36 4.38
C GLU A 74 -11.99 19.52 5.33
N ARG A 75 -12.16 19.24 6.62
CA ARG A 75 -12.48 20.26 7.63
C ARG A 75 -11.30 21.18 7.95
N LYS A 76 -10.06 20.75 7.72
CA LYS A 76 -8.83 21.51 7.99
C LYS A 76 -8.48 22.43 6.83
N ARG A 77 -9.21 23.54 6.65
CA ARG A 77 -9.13 24.37 5.43
C ARG A 77 -7.78 25.08 5.25
N ALA A 78 -7.10 25.41 6.34
CA ALA A 78 -5.80 26.08 6.34
C ALA A 78 -4.59 25.13 6.42
N ALA A 79 -4.82 23.81 6.45
CA ALA A 79 -3.74 22.84 6.57
C ALA A 79 -2.96 22.69 5.26
N VAL A 80 -1.64 22.84 5.37
CA VAL A 80 -0.69 22.66 4.27
C VAL A 80 -0.77 21.23 3.72
N GLY A 81 -0.82 21.10 2.40
CA GLY A 81 -0.80 19.80 1.72
C GLY A 81 -2.09 18.98 1.90
N ARG A 82 -3.21 19.64 2.24
CA ARG A 82 -4.50 18.96 2.48
C ARG A 82 -4.95 18.13 1.27
N ARG A 83 -4.89 18.69 0.05
CA ARG A 83 -5.39 18.01 -1.15
C ARG A 83 -4.53 16.80 -1.50
N GLU A 84 -3.26 16.90 -1.19
CA GLU A 84 -2.25 15.88 -1.44
C GLU A 84 -2.33 14.75 -0.40
N MET A 85 -2.62 15.07 0.87
CA MET A 85 -3.02 14.08 1.89
C MET A 85 -4.32 13.36 1.52
N GLN A 86 -5.31 14.06 0.96
CA GLN A 86 -6.54 13.42 0.46
C GLN A 86 -6.26 12.48 -0.72
N ALA A 87 -5.35 12.85 -1.64
CA ALA A 87 -4.93 11.98 -2.72
C ALA A 87 -4.26 10.70 -2.20
N PHE A 88 -3.42 10.82 -1.16
CA PHE A 88 -2.82 9.67 -0.47
C PHE A 88 -3.89 8.75 0.14
N LEU A 89 -4.84 9.30 0.91
CA LEU A 89 -5.93 8.51 1.51
C LEU A 89 -6.84 7.88 0.45
N ALA A 90 -7.13 8.57 -0.64
CA ALA A 90 -7.89 8.03 -1.76
C ALA A 90 -7.16 6.86 -2.43
N GLY A 91 -5.84 6.97 -2.63
CA GLY A 91 -5.00 5.87 -3.11
C GLY A 91 -5.05 4.66 -2.17
N TYR A 92 -4.92 4.88 -0.87
CA TYR A 92 -4.99 3.82 0.13
C TYR A 92 -6.37 3.14 0.22
N ILE A 93 -7.47 3.89 0.00
CA ILE A 93 -8.81 3.30 -0.14
C ILE A 93 -8.85 2.32 -1.33
N VAL A 94 -8.29 2.70 -2.48
CA VAL A 94 -8.28 1.84 -3.66
C VAL A 94 -7.40 0.60 -3.44
N ILE A 95 -6.24 0.76 -2.79
CA ILE A 95 -5.39 -0.37 -2.36
C ILE A 95 -6.20 -1.33 -1.50
N SER A 96 -6.87 -0.83 -0.46
CA SER A 96 -7.68 -1.64 0.46
C SER A 96 -8.84 -2.35 -0.25
N ILE A 97 -9.47 -1.72 -1.24
CA ILE A 97 -10.50 -2.38 -2.07
C ILE A 97 -9.89 -3.52 -2.88
N CYS A 98 -8.73 -3.30 -3.51
CA CYS A 98 -8.06 -4.33 -4.28
C CYS A 98 -7.55 -5.48 -3.39
N GLU A 99 -7.13 -5.17 -2.17
CA GLU A 99 -6.64 -6.14 -1.19
C GLU A 99 -7.67 -7.21 -0.86
N ILE A 100 -8.94 -6.81 -0.67
CA ILE A 100 -10.08 -7.73 -0.48
C ILE A 100 -10.11 -8.83 -1.56
N PHE A 101 -9.87 -8.45 -2.81
CA PHE A 101 -10.00 -9.34 -3.97
C PHE A 101 -8.71 -10.09 -4.32
N THR A 102 -7.57 -9.59 -3.88
CA THR A 102 -6.24 -10.09 -4.26
C THR A 102 -5.62 -10.91 -3.15
N ILE A 103 -5.36 -10.29 -1.99
CA ILE A 103 -4.75 -10.91 -0.81
C ILE A 103 -5.82 -11.63 0.02
N GLY A 104 -7.03 -11.07 0.11
CA GLY A 104 -8.16 -11.73 0.74
C GLY A 104 -8.59 -13.03 0.04
N GLU A 105 -8.09 -13.29 -1.16
CA GLU A 105 -8.39 -14.46 -2.00
C GLU A 105 -9.89 -14.70 -2.18
N PHE A 106 -10.64 -13.62 -2.42
CA PHE A 106 -12.07 -13.72 -2.72
C PHE A 106 -12.29 -14.62 -3.95
N PRO A 107 -13.30 -15.51 -3.95
CA PRO A 107 -13.53 -16.46 -5.04
C PRO A 107 -14.00 -15.74 -6.32
N LEU A 108 -13.02 -15.32 -7.12
CA LEU A 108 -13.18 -14.59 -8.37
C LEU A 108 -12.69 -15.44 -9.55
N SER A 109 -13.09 -15.08 -10.76
CA SER A 109 -12.48 -15.66 -11.95
C SER A 109 -11.04 -15.16 -12.11
N ASN A 110 -10.16 -16.01 -12.66
CA ASN A 110 -8.73 -15.70 -12.83
C ASN A 110 -8.51 -14.36 -13.54
N ARG A 111 -9.29 -14.07 -14.59
CA ARG A 111 -9.21 -12.80 -15.32
C ARG A 111 -9.48 -11.57 -14.45
N VAL A 112 -10.48 -11.66 -13.58
CA VAL A 112 -10.84 -10.56 -12.68
C VAL A 112 -9.78 -10.40 -11.60
N ARG A 113 -9.25 -11.51 -11.08
CA ARG A 113 -8.17 -11.48 -10.08
C ARG A 113 -6.87 -10.90 -10.62
N ILE A 114 -6.49 -11.22 -11.87
CA ILE A 114 -5.36 -10.59 -12.57
C ILE A 114 -5.57 -9.09 -12.67
N ALA A 115 -6.77 -8.65 -13.11
CA ALA A 115 -7.10 -7.24 -13.24
C ALA A 115 -6.97 -6.48 -11.91
N PHE A 116 -7.58 -7.00 -10.84
CA PHE A 116 -7.43 -6.42 -9.50
C PHE A 116 -5.99 -6.45 -9.00
N SER A 117 -5.20 -7.49 -9.30
CA SER A 117 -3.79 -7.58 -8.89
C SER A 117 -2.94 -6.52 -9.60
N GLY A 118 -3.15 -6.29 -10.89
CA GLY A 118 -2.48 -5.23 -11.63
C GLY A 118 -2.83 -3.82 -11.11
N ILE A 119 -4.11 -3.58 -10.81
CA ILE A 119 -4.57 -2.32 -10.19
C ILE A 119 -3.94 -2.17 -8.81
N HIS A 120 -3.96 -3.23 -7.98
CA HIS A 120 -3.39 -3.23 -6.64
C HIS A 120 -1.91 -2.82 -6.66
N ILE A 121 -1.10 -3.51 -7.47
CA ILE A 121 0.33 -3.26 -7.60
C ILE A 121 0.60 -1.83 -8.12
N GLY A 122 -0.16 -1.39 -9.13
CA GLY A 122 -0.04 -0.03 -9.68
C GLY A 122 -0.39 1.06 -8.66
N PHE A 123 -1.41 0.84 -7.82
CA PHE A 123 -1.77 1.78 -6.78
C PHE A 123 -0.79 1.78 -5.60
N ILE A 124 -0.12 0.67 -5.28
CA ILE A 124 0.91 0.63 -4.23
C ILE A 124 2.06 1.58 -4.57
N ILE A 125 2.63 1.48 -5.78
CA ILE A 125 3.71 2.37 -6.20
C ILE A 125 3.24 3.82 -6.32
N ALA A 126 2.05 4.05 -6.88
CA ALA A 126 1.52 5.41 -7.04
C ALA A 126 1.23 6.07 -5.69
N THR A 127 0.64 5.35 -4.73
CA THR A 127 0.28 5.89 -3.41
C THR A 127 1.52 6.17 -2.56
N THR A 128 2.53 5.30 -2.62
CA THR A 128 3.81 5.55 -1.93
C THR A 128 4.60 6.69 -2.57
N TRP A 129 4.51 6.87 -3.88
CA TRP A 129 5.04 8.05 -4.57
C TRP A 129 4.32 9.34 -4.16
N ILE A 130 2.98 9.32 -4.09
CA ILE A 130 2.17 10.44 -3.57
C ILE A 130 2.61 10.79 -2.14
N LEU A 131 2.79 9.78 -1.29
CA LEU A 131 3.27 9.98 0.08
C LEU A 131 4.64 10.70 0.10
N LEU A 132 5.60 10.28 -0.73
CA LEU A 132 6.89 10.96 -0.84
C LEU A 132 6.74 12.42 -1.32
N LEU A 133 5.91 12.67 -2.34
CA LEU A 133 5.67 14.03 -2.82
C LEU A 133 4.98 14.92 -1.79
N ASN A 134 4.13 14.36 -0.92
CA ASN A 134 3.55 15.11 0.21
C ASN A 134 4.65 15.69 1.11
N ALA A 135 5.70 14.92 1.40
CA ALA A 135 6.83 15.43 2.19
C ALA A 135 7.59 16.56 1.48
N VAL A 136 7.75 16.47 0.14
CA VAL A 136 8.40 17.52 -0.65
C VAL A 136 7.57 18.81 -0.62
N ILE A 137 6.25 18.71 -0.72
CA ILE A 137 5.33 19.85 -0.66
C ILE A 137 5.34 20.48 0.74
N GLY A 138 5.58 19.71 1.80
CA GLY A 138 5.76 20.20 3.16
C GLY A 138 6.89 21.24 3.32
N TYR A 139 7.88 21.25 2.42
CA TYR A 139 8.92 22.29 2.38
C TYR A 139 8.48 23.61 1.72
N GLN A 140 7.23 23.69 1.25
CA GLN A 140 6.66 24.87 0.58
C GLN A 140 7.47 25.32 -0.64
N LEU A 141 8.11 24.38 -1.34
CA LEU A 141 8.83 24.65 -2.59
C LEU A 141 7.87 24.94 -3.75
N VAL A 142 6.66 24.38 -3.67
CA VAL A 142 5.54 24.59 -4.59
C VAL A 142 4.33 24.91 -3.72
N ASP A 143 3.55 25.91 -4.11
CA ASP A 143 2.31 26.28 -3.43
C ASP A 143 1.35 25.07 -3.38
N ASP A 144 0.99 24.65 -2.18
CA ASP A 144 0.15 23.48 -1.94
C ASP A 144 -1.30 23.73 -2.37
N GLY A 145 -2.00 22.67 -2.79
CA GLY A 145 -3.38 22.78 -3.27
C GLY A 145 -3.56 23.55 -4.59
N THR A 146 -2.50 24.08 -5.20
CA THR A 146 -2.56 24.69 -6.52
C THR A 146 -2.83 23.64 -7.61
N PRO A 147 -3.48 24.02 -8.74
CA PRO A 147 -3.64 23.13 -9.88
C PRO A 147 -2.31 22.58 -10.41
N LEU A 148 -1.23 23.35 -10.26
CA LEU A 148 0.12 22.93 -10.63
C LEU A 148 0.65 21.84 -9.69
N SER A 149 0.60 22.05 -8.36
CA SER A 149 1.00 21.06 -7.37
C SER A 149 0.26 19.74 -7.57
N MET A 150 -1.09 19.81 -7.60
CA MET A 150 -1.94 18.65 -7.83
C MET A 150 -1.72 18.00 -9.19
N GLY A 151 -1.49 18.80 -10.24
CA GLY A 151 -1.20 18.31 -11.58
C GLY A 151 0.11 17.51 -11.64
N ILE A 152 1.19 18.02 -11.04
CA ILE A 152 2.49 17.33 -10.97
C ILE A 152 2.35 16.03 -10.17
N LEU A 153 1.72 16.10 -9.01
CA LEU A 153 1.51 14.94 -8.15
C LEU A 153 0.71 13.84 -8.86
N LEU A 154 -0.44 14.19 -9.43
CA LEU A 154 -1.31 13.23 -10.09
C LEU A 154 -0.71 12.70 -11.40
N ALA A 155 -0.05 13.55 -12.20
CA ALA A 155 0.54 13.12 -13.47
C ALA A 155 1.72 12.15 -13.25
N THR A 156 2.61 12.43 -12.30
CA THR A 156 3.75 11.56 -12.00
C THR A 156 3.31 10.26 -11.32
N ALA A 157 2.33 10.33 -10.42
CA ALA A 157 1.71 9.14 -9.83
C ALA A 157 0.99 8.29 -10.89
N ALA A 158 0.25 8.92 -11.82
CA ALA A 158 -0.42 8.23 -12.92
C ALA A 158 0.57 7.55 -13.87
N ALA A 159 1.71 8.17 -14.16
CA ALA A 159 2.76 7.54 -14.97
C ALA A 159 3.28 6.24 -14.32
N LEU A 160 3.55 6.27 -13.00
CA LEU A 160 3.97 5.07 -12.25
C LEU A 160 2.86 4.02 -12.16
N LEU A 161 1.62 4.45 -11.94
CA LEU A 161 0.43 3.58 -11.89
C LEU A 161 0.23 2.85 -13.22
N ILE A 162 0.20 3.60 -14.33
CA ILE A 162 -0.05 3.05 -15.66
C ILE A 162 1.12 2.18 -16.10
N GLY A 163 2.35 2.62 -15.91
CA GLY A 163 3.54 1.85 -16.29
C GLY A 163 3.64 0.52 -15.53
N THR A 164 3.49 0.56 -14.20
CA THR A 164 3.59 -0.63 -13.36
C THR A 164 2.37 -1.54 -13.54
N GLY A 165 1.17 -0.95 -13.62
CA GLY A 165 -0.07 -1.67 -13.90
C GLY A 165 -0.01 -2.38 -15.25
N TYR A 166 0.50 -1.73 -16.30
CA TYR A 166 0.71 -2.35 -17.61
C TYR A 166 1.62 -3.58 -17.50
N ILE A 167 2.78 -3.46 -16.83
CA ILE A 167 3.72 -4.57 -16.66
C ILE A 167 3.05 -5.73 -15.89
N ALA A 168 2.32 -5.44 -14.82
CA ALA A 168 1.63 -6.46 -14.03
C ALA A 168 0.51 -7.16 -14.82
N LEU A 169 -0.29 -6.38 -15.56
CA LEU A 169 -1.38 -6.91 -16.39
C LEU A 169 -0.86 -7.71 -17.58
N ASP A 170 0.19 -7.24 -18.26
CA ASP A 170 0.81 -7.99 -19.36
C ASP A 170 1.50 -9.26 -18.86
N THR A 171 2.07 -9.24 -17.64
CA THR A 171 2.59 -10.46 -17.00
C THR A 171 1.46 -11.46 -16.77
N GLY A 172 0.35 -11.04 -16.14
CA GLY A 172 -0.75 -11.95 -15.80
C GLY A 172 -1.62 -12.40 -16.97
N PHE A 173 -1.93 -11.50 -17.92
CA PHE A 173 -2.73 -11.83 -19.11
C PHE A 173 -1.91 -12.36 -20.28
N GLN A 174 -0.59 -12.20 -20.24
CA GLN A 174 0.34 -12.66 -21.28
C GLN A 174 -0.03 -12.13 -22.68
N TRP A 175 -0.44 -10.86 -22.80
CA TRP A 175 -0.84 -10.27 -24.08
C TRP A 175 0.31 -10.24 -25.09
N THR A 176 1.49 -9.82 -24.63
CA THR A 176 2.70 -9.76 -25.48
C THR A 176 3.57 -11.01 -25.38
N GLY A 177 3.42 -11.79 -24.31
CA GLY A 177 4.28 -12.92 -23.98
C GLY A 177 5.69 -12.53 -23.50
N TYR A 178 6.02 -11.23 -23.39
CA TYR A 178 7.36 -10.76 -23.02
C TYR A 178 7.82 -11.29 -21.65
N TRP A 179 6.90 -11.34 -20.67
CA TRP A 179 7.18 -11.81 -19.31
C TRP A 179 6.86 -13.30 -19.09
N GLY A 180 6.64 -14.09 -20.15
CA GLY A 180 6.20 -15.50 -20.02
C GLY A 180 7.17 -16.40 -19.23
N SER A 181 8.46 -16.07 -19.22
CA SER A 181 9.45 -16.78 -18.38
C SER A 181 9.23 -16.61 -16.88
N SER A 182 8.47 -15.59 -16.45
CA SER A 182 8.20 -15.30 -15.02
C SER A 182 7.29 -16.33 -14.35
N TYR A 183 6.68 -17.24 -15.11
CA TYR A 183 5.85 -18.34 -14.59
C TYR A 183 6.68 -19.54 -14.17
N GLN A 184 7.92 -19.66 -14.65
CA GLN A 184 8.83 -20.74 -14.32
C GLN A 184 9.66 -20.37 -13.10
N LEU A 185 9.93 -21.34 -12.21
CA LEU A 185 10.81 -21.15 -11.06
C LEU A 185 12.18 -20.59 -11.52
N PRO A 186 12.73 -19.56 -10.86
CA PRO A 186 12.34 -18.98 -9.56
C PRO A 186 11.34 -17.79 -9.66
N ASN A 187 10.44 -17.81 -10.64
CA ASN A 187 9.43 -16.78 -10.92
C ASN A 187 10.06 -15.39 -11.03
N ARG A 188 11.09 -15.28 -11.87
CA ARG A 188 11.92 -14.08 -11.95
C ARG A 188 11.24 -12.98 -12.77
N ASN A 189 10.95 -11.84 -12.14
CA ASN A 189 10.47 -10.63 -12.81
C ASN A 189 11.11 -9.37 -12.20
N ILE A 190 12.15 -8.86 -12.86
CA ILE A 190 12.95 -7.73 -12.34
C ILE A 190 12.13 -6.43 -12.32
N ALA A 191 11.29 -6.19 -13.34
CA ALA A 191 10.53 -4.96 -13.42
C ALA A 191 9.51 -4.85 -12.29
N LEU A 192 8.74 -5.91 -12.05
CA LEU A 192 7.82 -5.96 -10.90
C LEU A 192 8.59 -5.92 -9.59
N TYR A 193 9.72 -6.62 -9.45
CA TYR A 193 10.52 -6.53 -8.23
C TYR A 193 10.95 -5.09 -7.88
N VAL A 194 11.42 -4.34 -8.87
CA VAL A 194 11.82 -2.94 -8.64
C VAL A 194 10.61 -2.06 -8.36
N LEU A 195 9.55 -2.16 -9.17
CA LEU A 195 8.41 -1.22 -9.10
C LEU A 195 7.44 -1.53 -7.95
N TYR A 196 7.25 -2.80 -7.60
CA TYR A 196 6.33 -3.23 -6.53
C TYR A 196 7.01 -3.28 -5.16
N GLN A 197 8.30 -3.66 -5.10
CA GLN A 197 8.98 -3.87 -3.81
C GLN A 197 9.97 -2.75 -3.48
N LEU A 198 10.95 -2.53 -4.36
CA LEU A 198 12.10 -1.68 -4.04
C LEU A 198 11.76 -0.20 -4.07
N ALA A 199 11.09 0.27 -5.14
CA ALA A 199 10.75 1.67 -5.30
C ALA A 199 9.79 2.17 -4.22
N PRO A 200 8.69 1.45 -3.86
CA PRO A 200 7.83 1.85 -2.75
C PRO A 200 8.57 1.94 -1.42
N LEU A 201 9.49 0.99 -1.14
CA LEU A 201 10.34 1.06 0.05
C LEU A 201 11.23 2.31 0.05
N VAL A 202 11.88 2.62 -1.08
CA VAL A 202 12.69 3.83 -1.24
C VAL A 202 11.84 5.09 -1.04
N PHE A 203 10.61 5.12 -1.56
CA PHE A 203 9.71 6.26 -1.39
C PHE A 203 9.29 6.46 0.07
N ILE A 204 8.98 5.38 0.79
CA ILE A 204 8.64 5.44 2.22
C ILE A 204 9.85 5.90 3.06
N VAL A 205 11.05 5.39 2.77
CA VAL A 205 12.27 5.84 3.46
C VAL A 205 12.56 7.31 3.14
N GLY A 206 12.40 7.72 1.88
CA GLY A 206 12.54 9.11 1.46
C GLY A 206 11.55 10.02 2.20
N PHE A 207 10.28 9.63 2.29
CA PHE A 207 9.25 10.32 3.06
C PHE A 207 9.67 10.49 4.52
N PHE A 208 10.08 9.39 5.18
CA PHE A 208 10.50 9.43 6.58
C PHE A 208 11.69 10.37 6.81
N VAL A 209 12.70 10.33 5.93
CA VAL A 209 13.89 11.18 6.05
C VAL A 209 13.54 12.66 5.84
N LEU A 210 12.77 12.97 4.79
CA LEU A 210 12.36 14.34 4.50
C LEU A 210 11.51 14.92 5.63
N GLU A 211 10.49 14.20 6.11
CA GLU A 211 9.65 14.65 7.21
C GLU A 211 10.44 14.80 8.52
N THR A 212 11.38 13.90 8.80
CA THR A 212 12.28 14.03 9.96
C THR A 212 13.08 15.33 9.90
N ILE A 213 13.60 15.68 8.71
CA ILE A 213 14.35 16.92 8.51
C ILE A 213 13.41 18.13 8.67
N LEU A 214 12.23 18.10 8.04
CA LEU A 214 11.24 19.17 8.15
C LEU A 214 10.89 19.45 9.61
N VAL A 215 10.54 18.43 10.37
CA VAL A 215 10.11 18.55 11.77
C VAL A 215 11.24 19.04 12.67
N LEU A 216 12.43 18.42 12.59
CA LEU A 216 13.52 18.74 13.52
C LEU A 216 14.29 20.00 13.16
N ARG A 217 14.42 20.33 11.87
CA ARG A 217 15.26 21.44 11.41
C ARG A 217 14.45 22.68 11.05
N VAL A 218 13.29 22.51 10.42
CA VAL A 218 12.45 23.63 9.97
C VAL A 218 11.49 24.04 11.07
N LEU A 219 10.63 23.12 11.53
CA LEU A 219 9.63 23.40 12.56
C LEU A 219 10.22 23.50 13.98
N ARG A 220 11.31 22.76 14.22
CA ARG A 220 11.99 22.67 15.54
C ARG A 220 11.07 22.18 16.66
N GLU A 221 10.13 21.29 16.31
CA GLU A 221 9.21 20.67 17.26
C GLU A 221 9.45 19.15 17.31
N THR A 222 9.50 18.56 18.50
CA THR A 222 9.84 17.13 18.66
C THR A 222 8.63 16.23 18.84
N MET A 223 7.46 16.80 19.19
CA MET A 223 6.23 16.02 19.41
C MET A 223 5.76 15.27 18.16
N PRO A 224 5.77 15.86 16.95
CA PRO A 224 5.37 15.14 15.73
C PRO A 224 6.23 13.91 15.43
N MET A 225 7.49 13.88 15.88
CA MET A 225 8.38 12.73 15.64
C MET A 225 7.88 11.44 16.26
N VAL A 226 7.12 11.49 17.35
CA VAL A 226 6.54 10.29 17.97
C VAL A 226 5.56 9.63 17.02
N TYR A 227 4.74 10.41 16.32
CA TYR A 227 3.81 9.89 15.31
C TYR A 227 4.56 9.36 14.08
N LEU A 228 5.54 10.10 13.57
CA LEU A 228 6.32 9.67 12.40
C LEU A 228 7.09 8.36 12.66
N ALA A 229 7.78 8.27 13.80
CA ALA A 229 8.48 7.06 14.22
C ALA A 229 7.51 5.91 14.51
N GLY A 230 6.38 6.20 15.16
CA GLY A 230 5.32 5.22 15.42
C GLY A 230 4.78 4.61 14.12
N ALA A 231 4.49 5.44 13.11
CA ALA A 231 4.04 4.98 11.80
C ALA A 231 5.07 4.09 11.09
N ALA A 232 6.36 4.45 11.15
CA ALA A 232 7.44 3.67 10.57
C ALA A 232 7.60 2.30 11.24
N VAL A 233 7.54 2.26 12.58
CA VAL A 233 7.59 1.00 13.36
C VAL A 233 6.39 0.12 13.05
N LEU A 234 5.18 0.69 13.02
CA LEU A 234 3.96 -0.05 12.67
C LEU A 234 4.08 -0.66 11.27
N PHE A 235 4.47 0.13 10.26
CA PHE A 235 4.66 -0.39 8.90
C PHE A 235 5.71 -1.50 8.86
N ALA A 236 6.86 -1.30 9.50
CA ALA A 236 7.93 -2.30 9.57
C ALA A 236 7.47 -3.61 10.24
N LEU A 237 6.67 -3.52 11.31
CA LEU A 237 6.05 -4.69 11.94
C LEU A 237 5.16 -5.44 10.95
N GLY A 238 4.31 -4.73 10.19
CA GLY A 238 3.50 -5.33 9.12
C GLY A 238 4.35 -6.11 8.11
N GLN A 239 5.45 -5.51 7.64
CA GLN A 239 6.37 -6.18 6.70
C GLN A 239 7.04 -7.42 7.32
N ILE A 240 7.40 -7.40 8.61
CA ILE A 240 7.94 -8.56 9.33
C ILE A 240 6.90 -9.69 9.38
N PHE A 241 5.64 -9.37 9.66
CA PHE A 241 4.57 -10.37 9.68
C PHE A 241 4.39 -11.04 8.31
N THR A 242 4.38 -10.27 7.23
CA THR A 242 4.29 -10.79 5.85
C THR A 242 5.51 -11.63 5.49
N TYR A 243 6.72 -11.09 5.56
CA TYR A 243 7.88 -11.76 4.95
C TYR A 243 8.59 -12.77 5.85
N VAL A 244 8.38 -12.75 7.16
CA VAL A 244 9.11 -13.61 8.10
C VAL A 244 8.16 -14.52 8.89
N VAL A 245 7.08 -13.96 9.43
CA VAL A 245 6.21 -14.70 10.38
C VAL A 245 5.11 -15.50 9.65
N SER A 246 4.74 -15.09 8.44
CA SER A 246 3.62 -15.63 7.69
C SER A 246 3.60 -17.16 7.54
N PRO A 247 4.71 -17.85 7.18
CA PRO A 247 4.71 -19.31 7.06
C PRO A 247 4.38 -20.02 8.38
N HIS A 248 4.83 -19.45 9.50
CA HIS A 248 4.60 -19.99 10.84
C HIS A 248 3.14 -19.84 11.26
N ILE A 249 2.51 -18.70 10.94
CA ILE A 249 1.08 -18.47 11.18
C ILE A 249 0.23 -19.38 10.31
N CYS A 250 0.54 -19.47 9.01
CA CYS A 250 -0.22 -20.31 8.08
C CYS A 250 -0.17 -21.78 8.51
N THR A 251 1.02 -22.32 8.80
CA THR A 251 1.17 -23.71 9.25
C THR A 251 0.50 -23.94 10.61
N GLY A 252 0.66 -23.00 11.55
CA GLY A 252 0.07 -23.09 12.89
C GLY A 252 -1.47 -23.02 12.90
N THR A 253 -2.07 -22.38 11.90
CA THR A 253 -3.53 -22.26 11.76
C THR A 253 -4.15 -23.20 10.74
N VAL A 254 -3.34 -24.10 10.16
CA VAL A 254 -3.76 -25.07 9.12
C VAL A 254 -4.38 -24.34 7.93
N GLY A 255 -3.67 -23.32 7.41
CA GLY A 255 -4.08 -22.60 6.19
C GLY A 255 -5.33 -21.73 6.35
N LYS A 256 -5.73 -21.36 7.57
CA LYS A 256 -6.89 -20.49 7.82
C LYS A 256 -6.57 -19.00 7.69
N ILE A 257 -5.40 -18.61 8.18
CA ILE A 257 -4.88 -17.24 8.11
C ILE A 257 -3.37 -17.28 7.91
N ASP A 258 -2.80 -16.23 7.34
CA ASP A 258 -1.36 -16.04 7.20
C ASP A 258 -0.93 -14.66 7.74
N GLY A 259 0.33 -14.30 7.54
CA GLY A 259 0.89 -13.03 8.01
C GLY A 259 0.28 -11.80 7.33
N SER A 260 -0.35 -11.94 6.16
CA SER A 260 -0.96 -10.83 5.43
C SER A 260 -2.08 -10.15 6.22
N LEU A 261 -2.79 -10.90 7.09
CA LEU A 261 -3.77 -10.35 8.03
C LEU A 261 -3.17 -9.22 8.89
N PHE A 262 -2.01 -9.51 9.48
CA PHE A 262 -1.35 -8.59 10.40
C PHE A 262 -0.70 -7.44 9.63
N GLU A 263 -0.23 -7.68 8.41
CA GLU A 263 0.21 -6.61 7.54
C GLU A 263 -0.92 -5.64 7.23
N THR A 264 -2.12 -6.10 6.84
CA THR A 264 -3.29 -5.23 6.68
C THR A 264 -3.56 -4.38 7.93
N LEU A 265 -3.51 -5.00 9.11
CA LEU A 265 -3.74 -4.32 10.39
C LEU A 265 -2.69 -3.24 10.66
N PHE A 266 -1.41 -3.60 10.59
CA PHE A 266 -0.32 -2.71 10.94
C PHE A 266 -0.11 -1.62 9.89
N THR A 267 -0.38 -1.90 8.62
CA THR A 267 -0.42 -0.89 7.55
C THR A 267 -1.55 0.10 7.78
N LEU A 268 -2.75 -0.35 8.16
CA LEU A 268 -3.85 0.55 8.55
C LEU A 268 -3.45 1.45 9.73
N LEU A 269 -2.90 0.88 10.80
CA LEU A 269 -2.46 1.65 11.96
C LEU A 269 -1.34 2.65 11.59
N SER A 270 -0.44 2.28 10.69
CA SER A 270 0.59 3.17 10.15
C SER A 270 -0.03 4.34 9.40
N VAL A 271 -0.98 4.09 8.49
CA VAL A 271 -1.70 5.16 7.74
C VAL A 271 -2.45 6.10 8.68
N VAL A 272 -3.15 5.56 9.68
CA VAL A 272 -3.82 6.38 10.71
C VAL A 272 -2.80 7.26 11.45
N THR A 273 -1.65 6.69 11.81
CA THR A 273 -0.60 7.43 12.52
C THR A 273 0.06 8.49 11.62
N ILE A 274 0.24 8.23 10.32
CA ILE A 274 0.69 9.23 9.33
C ILE A 274 -0.32 10.38 9.24
N TRP A 275 -1.61 10.10 9.28
CA TRP A 275 -2.63 11.15 9.29
C TRP A 275 -2.55 12.02 10.55
N PHE A 276 -2.33 11.42 11.73
CA PHE A 276 -2.12 12.18 12.96
C PHE A 276 -0.81 12.98 12.92
N PHE A 277 0.25 12.42 12.35
CA PHE A 277 1.50 13.12 12.09
C PHE A 277 1.25 14.38 11.23
N TRP A 278 0.63 14.22 10.06
CA TRP A 278 0.26 15.35 9.19
C TRP A 278 -0.61 16.38 9.90
N SER A 279 -1.60 15.91 10.67
CA SER A 279 -2.47 16.79 11.46
C SER A 279 -1.72 17.54 12.56
N SER A 280 -0.58 17.03 13.05
CA SER A 280 0.20 17.64 14.12
C SER A 280 1.20 18.68 13.64
N ILE A 281 1.65 18.60 12.39
CA ILE A 281 2.58 19.56 11.78
C ILE A 281 1.87 20.70 11.04
N THR A 282 0.54 20.62 10.89
CA THR A 282 -0.27 21.65 10.25
C THR A 282 -1.00 22.47 11.32
N GLU A 283 -0.88 23.80 11.26
CA GLU A 283 -1.55 24.69 12.21
C GLU A 283 -3.08 24.47 12.14
N ASP A 284 -3.68 24.09 13.28
CA ASP A 284 -5.13 24.06 13.44
C ASP A 284 -5.65 25.50 13.46
N ASP A 285 -6.76 25.73 12.73
CA ASP A 285 -7.42 27.02 12.59
C ASP A 285 -7.37 27.82 13.90
N TRP A 286 -6.72 29.00 13.87
CA TRP A 286 -6.79 29.98 14.95
C TRP A 286 -8.24 30.13 15.38
N PRO A 287 -8.57 30.15 16.69
CA PRO A 287 -9.93 30.39 17.12
C PRO A 287 -10.38 31.73 16.54
N MET A 288 -11.21 31.67 15.50
CA MET A 288 -11.81 32.85 14.89
C MET A 288 -12.54 33.57 16.02
N PRO A 289 -12.31 34.88 16.24
CA PRO A 289 -13.06 35.63 17.23
C PRO A 289 -14.55 35.41 16.93
N VAL A 290 -15.25 34.73 17.84
CA VAL A 290 -16.71 34.68 17.84
C VAL A 290 -17.16 36.13 17.79
N GLY A 291 -17.84 36.49 16.69
CA GLY A 291 -18.05 37.87 16.29
C GLY A 291 -18.45 38.75 17.46
N ASN A 292 -17.67 39.81 17.68
CA ASN A 292 -18.18 40.94 18.44
C ASN A 292 -19.45 41.41 17.73
N THR A 293 -20.60 41.15 18.36
CA THR A 293 -21.81 41.92 18.12
C THR A 293 -21.51 43.36 18.51
N PHE A 294 -21.05 44.17 17.56
CA PHE A 294 -21.10 45.60 17.70
C PHE A 294 -22.52 46.07 17.36
N PRO A 295 -23.22 46.78 18.27
CA PRO A 295 -24.36 47.61 17.89
C PRO A 295 -23.93 48.81 17.05
#